data_AF-A0A6A4GCB9-F1
#
_entry.id   AF-A0A6A4GCB9-F1
#
_cell.length_a   1.000
_cell.length_b   1.000
_cell.length_c   1.000
_cell.angle_alpha   90.00
_cell.angle_beta   90.00
_cell.angle_gamma   90.00
#
_symmetry.space_group_name_H-M   'P 1'
#
loop_
_entity.id
_entity.type
_entity.pdbx_description
1 polymer ?
#
loop_
_entity_poly.entity_id
_entity_poly.type
_entity_poly.pdbx_seq_one_letter_code
_entity_poly.pdbx_strand_id
1 'polypeptide(L)'
;MQNEYPQAMEKLTDARVQFEKIGDQLGAAQCLQSLGNIHHMQNEYPQAMEKLTEAKSLFKKIGNQAGAAYCLKSLGDIHHMQNEYVQASEKVTDARSKFEKIGDQLSV
;
A
#
# COMPACT_ATOMS: atom_id res chain seq x y z
N MET A 1 -19.47 15.97 8.86
CA MET A 1 -18.27 15.62 8.08
C MET A 1 -18.76 14.94 6.82
N GLN A 2 -18.50 15.49 5.64
CA GLN A 2 -18.91 14.86 4.39
C GLN A 2 -18.00 13.65 4.15
N ASN A 3 -18.60 12.51 3.78
CA ASN A 3 -17.88 11.29 3.47
C ASN A 3 -17.30 11.40 2.06
N GLU A 4 -16.20 12.15 1.89
CA GLU A 4 -15.59 12.47 0.59
C GLU A 4 -14.81 11.29 -0.03
N TYR A 5 -14.76 10.14 0.64
CA TYR A 5 -14.04 8.96 0.17
C TYR A 5 -14.45 8.47 -1.23
N PRO A 6 -15.74 8.40 -1.62
CA PRO A 6 -16.11 7.98 -2.97
C PRO A 6 -15.53 8.90 -4.06
N GLN A 7 -15.55 10.21 -3.84
CA GLN A 7 -14.97 11.19 -4.77
C GLN A 7 -13.44 11.08 -4.83
N ALA A 8 -12.79 10.83 -3.68
CA ALA A 8 -11.35 10.61 -3.63
C ALA A 8 -10.96 9.33 -4.39
N MET A 9 -11.73 8.24 -4.23
CA MET A 9 -11.48 6.98 -4.91
C MET A 9 -11.66 7.08 -6.43
N GLU A 10 -12.67 7.82 -6.89
CA GLU A 10 -12.87 8.10 -8.31
C GLU A 10 -11.66 8.83 -8.89
N LYS A 11 -11.25 9.95 -8.27
CA LYS A 11 -10.07 10.72 -8.70
C LYS A 11 -8.78 9.91 -8.67
N LEU A 12 -8.58 9.06 -7.66
CA LEU A 12 -7.41 8.18 -7.58
C LEU A 12 -7.42 7.10 -8.66
N THR A 13 -8.59 6.57 -9.01
CA THR A 13 -8.75 5.58 -10.08
C THR A 13 -8.42 6.21 -11.44
N ASP A 14 -8.94 7.41 -11.69
CA ASP A 14 -8.63 8.16 -12.91
C ASP A 14 -7.14 8.51 -12.99
N ALA A 15 -6.56 9.03 -11.91
CA ALA A 15 -5.13 9.34 -11.84
C ALA A 15 -4.27 8.11 -12.12
N ARG A 16 -4.59 6.95 -11.52
CA ARG A 16 -3.91 5.68 -11.80
C ARG A 16 -3.89 5.36 -13.29
N VAL A 17 -5.05 5.46 -13.96
CA VAL A 17 -5.16 5.19 -15.41
C VAL A 17 -4.31 6.17 -16.22
N GLN A 18 -4.24 7.44 -15.83
CA GLN A 18 -3.38 8.41 -16.52
C GLN A 18 -1.89 8.10 -16.31
N PHE A 19 -1.48 7.77 -15.08
CA PHE A 19 -0.11 7.36 -14.79
C PHE A 19 0.30 6.11 -15.56
N GLU A 20 -0.57 5.10 -15.64
CA GLU A 20 -0.35 3.90 -16.45
C GLU A 20 -0.17 4.24 -17.94
N LYS A 21 -0.98 5.14 -18.50
CA LYS A 21 -0.89 5.57 -19.91
C LYS A 21 0.43 6.25 -20.25
N ILE A 22 0.97 7.05 -19.33
CA ILE A 22 2.26 7.73 -19.54
C ILE A 22 3.46 6.88 -19.11
N GLY A 23 3.22 5.65 -18.65
CA GLY A 23 4.28 4.74 -18.20
C GLY A 23 4.84 5.03 -16.80
N ASP A 24 4.21 5.92 -16.03
CA ASP A 24 4.59 6.23 -14.66
C ASP A 24 4.08 5.16 -13.69
N GLN A 25 4.86 4.10 -13.56
CA GLN A 25 4.56 3.00 -12.64
C GLN A 25 4.65 3.43 -11.16
N LEU A 26 5.40 4.48 -10.82
CA LEU A 26 5.48 4.98 -9.44
C LEU A 26 4.17 5.67 -9.05
N GLY A 27 3.68 6.59 -9.89
CA GLY A 27 2.41 7.27 -9.69
C GLY A 27 1.23 6.29 -9.62
N ALA A 28 1.19 5.30 -10.50
CA ALA A 28 0.18 4.25 -10.47
C ALA A 28 0.20 3.43 -9.16
N ALA A 29 1.40 3.11 -8.64
CA ALA A 29 1.55 2.39 -7.37
C ALA A 29 1.07 3.22 -6.16
N GLN A 30 1.36 4.52 -6.16
CA GLN A 30 0.91 5.45 -5.12
C GLN A 30 -0.62 5.62 -5.11
N CYS A 31 -1.26 5.63 -6.28
CA CYS A 31 -2.71 5.63 -6.39
C CYS A 31 -3.31 4.36 -5.78
N LEU A 32 -2.77 3.17 -6.12
CA LEU A 32 -3.24 1.89 -5.56
C LEU A 32 -3.05 1.83 -4.03
N GLN A 33 -1.92 2.30 -3.52
CA GLN A 33 -1.68 2.39 -2.08
C GLN A 33 -2.74 3.28 -1.40
N SER A 34 -3.04 4.43 -1.99
CA SER A 34 -4.02 5.38 -1.45
C SER A 34 -5.43 4.80 -1.45
N LEU A 35 -5.83 4.12 -2.53
CA LEU A 35 -7.10 3.39 -2.61
C LEU A 35 -7.20 2.32 -1.52
N GLY A 36 -6.15 1.53 -1.33
CA GLY A 36 -6.10 0.52 -0.28
C GLY A 36 -6.23 1.11 1.13
N ASN A 37 -5.58 2.25 1.38
CA ASN A 37 -5.71 2.97 2.65
C ASN A 37 -7.13 3.51 2.87
N ILE A 38 -7.81 4.01 1.83
CA ILE A 38 -9.20 4.49 1.94
C ILE A 38 -10.13 3.32 2.30
N HIS A 39 -10.03 2.18 1.60
CA HIS A 39 -10.79 0.98 1.95
C HIS A 39 -10.52 0.52 3.38
N HIS A 40 -9.25 0.58 3.83
CA HIS A 40 -8.89 0.27 5.22
C HIS A 40 -9.60 1.21 6.20
N MET A 41 -9.60 2.52 5.95
CA MET A 41 -10.32 3.50 6.80
C MET A 41 -11.84 3.27 6.84
N GLN A 42 -12.40 2.67 5.79
CA GLN A 42 -13.81 2.29 5.71
C GLN A 42 -14.11 0.89 6.29
N ASN A 43 -13.10 0.19 6.81
CA ASN A 43 -13.18 -1.21 7.28
C ASN A 43 -13.50 -2.22 6.16
N GLU A 44 -13.27 -1.84 4.91
CA GLU A 44 -13.43 -2.69 3.73
C GLU A 44 -12.13 -3.50 3.51
N TYR A 45 -11.81 -4.36 4.48
CA TYR A 45 -10.53 -5.05 4.55
C TYR A 45 -10.18 -5.89 3.31
N PRO A 46 -11.10 -6.66 2.70
CA PRO A 46 -10.77 -7.43 1.50
C PRO A 46 -10.31 -6.55 0.33
N GLN A 47 -11.04 -5.45 0.08
CA GLN A 47 -10.69 -4.49 -0.96
C GLN A 47 -9.37 -3.75 -0.63
N ALA A 48 -9.17 -3.41 0.64
CA ALA A 48 -7.92 -2.80 1.09
C ALA A 48 -6.71 -3.70 0.82
N MET A 49 -6.83 -4.99 1.17
CA MET A 49 -5.78 -5.98 0.98
C MET A 49 -5.45 -6.22 -0.50
N GLU A 50 -6.46 -6.26 -1.36
CA GLU A 50 -6.30 -6.38 -2.81
C GLU A 50 -5.45 -5.21 -3.34
N LYS A 51 -5.88 -3.97 -3.10
CA LYS A 51 -5.20 -2.77 -3.61
C LYS A 51 -3.79 -2.59 -3.03
N LEU A 52 -3.58 -2.87 -1.75
CA LEU A 52 -2.25 -2.82 -1.12
C LEU A 52 -1.31 -3.91 -1.66
N THR A 53 -1.84 -5.08 -2.04
CA THR A 53 -1.04 -6.17 -2.63
C THR A 53 -0.63 -5.85 -4.07
N GLU A 54 -1.52 -5.25 -4.85
CA GLU A 54 -1.21 -4.71 -6.18
C GLU A 54 -0.13 -3.61 -6.08
N ALA A 55 -0.33 -2.61 -5.20
CA ALA A 55 0.62 -1.52 -4.98
C ALA A 55 2.01 -2.05 -4.58
N LYS A 56 2.07 -2.98 -3.62
CA LYS A 56 3.30 -3.65 -3.18
C LYS A 56 4.04 -4.32 -4.35
N SER A 57 3.30 -5.01 -5.22
CA SER A 57 3.87 -5.72 -6.36
C SER A 57 4.47 -4.75 -7.37
N LEU A 58 3.79 -3.62 -7.62
CA LEU A 58 4.28 -2.58 -8.50
C LEU A 58 5.51 -1.85 -7.92
N PHE A 59 5.48 -1.49 -6.64
CA PHE A 59 6.64 -0.92 -5.95
C PHE A 59 7.86 -1.84 -5.99
N LYS A 60 7.68 -3.16 -5.80
CA LYS A 60 8.76 -4.14 -5.97
C LYS A 60 9.31 -4.15 -7.40
N LYS A 61 8.43 -4.14 -8.41
CA LYS A 61 8.81 -4.17 -9.83
C LYS A 61 9.69 -2.97 -10.23
N ILE A 62 9.41 -1.80 -9.68
CA ILE A 62 10.17 -0.57 -9.94
C ILE A 62 11.35 -0.36 -8.98
N GLY A 63 11.66 -1.33 -8.10
CA GLY A 63 12.77 -1.23 -7.15
C GLY A 63 12.50 -0.31 -5.94
N ASN A 64 11.29 0.23 -5.78
CA ASN A 64 10.93 1.08 -4.64
C ASN A 64 10.65 0.22 -3.39
N GLN A 65 11.71 -0.10 -2.64
CA GLN A 65 11.61 -0.93 -1.44
C GLN A 65 10.81 -0.24 -0.33
N ALA A 66 10.90 1.08 -0.19
CA ALA A 66 10.18 1.84 0.83
C ALA A 66 8.66 1.75 0.62
N GLY A 67 8.18 1.99 -0.62
CA GLY A 67 6.77 1.85 -0.97
C GLY A 67 6.24 0.44 -0.73
N ALA A 68 7.03 -0.59 -1.07
CA ALA A 68 6.67 -1.99 -0.81
C ALA A 68 6.59 -2.30 0.70
N ALA A 69 7.47 -1.72 1.52
CA ALA A 69 7.48 -1.89 2.97
C ALA A 69 6.29 -1.17 3.64
N TYR A 70 5.91 0.02 3.16
CA TYR A 70 4.68 0.69 3.60
C TYR A 70 3.43 -0.14 3.32
N CYS A 71 3.32 -0.75 2.13
CA CYS A 71 2.19 -1.62 1.82
C CYS A 71 2.15 -2.85 2.74
N LEU A 72 3.31 -3.43 3.07
CA LEU A 72 3.40 -4.54 4.05
C LEU A 72 2.94 -4.12 5.44
N LYS A 73 3.33 -2.92 5.89
CA LYS A 73 2.85 -2.37 7.17
C LYS A 73 1.33 -2.26 7.18
N SER A 74 0.73 -1.62 6.16
CA SER A 74 -0.73 -1.47 6.07
C SER A 74 -1.46 -2.81 6.04
N LEU A 75 -0.91 -3.82 5.34
CA LEU A 75 -1.46 -5.19 5.35
C LEU A 75 -1.39 -5.83 6.75
N GLY A 76 -0.31 -5.62 7.49
CA GLY A 76 -0.17 -6.07 8.88
C GLY A 76 -1.18 -5.40 9.81
N ASP A 77 -1.39 -4.10 9.64
CA ASP A 77 -2.38 -3.33 10.39
C ASP A 77 -3.80 -3.87 10.13
N ILE A 78 -4.15 -4.20 8.89
CA ILE A 78 -5.44 -4.81 8.53
C ILE A 78 -5.62 -6.18 9.18
N HIS A 79 -4.62 -7.08 9.07
CA HIS A 79 -4.69 -8.40 9.71
C HIS A 79 -4.86 -8.28 11.23
N HIS A 80 -4.20 -7.30 11.86
CA HIS A 80 -4.37 -7.03 13.29
C HIS A 80 -5.82 -6.63 13.62
N MET A 81 -6.42 -5.74 12.82
CA MET A 81 -7.82 -5.33 12.98
C MET A 81 -8.82 -6.48 12.76
N GLN A 82 -8.46 -7.49 11.97
CA GLN A 82 -9.27 -8.70 11.75
C GLN A 82 -9.04 -9.79 12.82
N ASN A 83 -8.26 -9.53 13.88
CA ASN A 83 -7.83 -10.51 14.88
C ASN A 83 -6.98 -11.67 14.30
N GLU A 84 -6.38 -11.47 13.13
CA GLU A 84 -5.50 -12.41 12.45
C GLU A 84 -4.04 -12.14 12.87
N TYR A 85 -3.77 -12.31 14.18
CA TYR A 85 -2.52 -11.88 14.81
C TYR A 85 -1.27 -12.55 14.24
N VAL A 86 -1.37 -13.79 13.76
CA VAL A 86 -0.25 -14.52 13.13
C VAL A 86 0.15 -13.83 11.83
N GLN A 87 -0.82 -13.61 10.93
CA GLN A 87 -0.59 -12.92 9.66
C GLN A 87 -0.10 -11.49 9.88
N ALA A 88 -0.64 -10.77 10.87
CA ALA A 88 -0.21 -9.43 11.23
C ALA A 88 1.28 -9.39 11.62
N SER A 89 1.70 -10.30 12.49
CA SER A 89 3.07 -10.40 12.98
C SER A 89 4.06 -10.67 11.84
N GLU A 90 3.73 -11.59 10.94
CA GLU A 90 4.55 -11.87 9.75
C GLU A 90 4.72 -10.62 8.87
N LYS A 91 3.62 -9.92 8.53
CA LYS A 91 3.70 -8.74 7.66
C LYS A 91 4.49 -7.59 8.29
N VAL A 92 4.31 -7.34 9.59
CA VAL A 92 5.03 -6.29 10.32
C VAL A 92 6.52 -6.61 10.43
N THR A 93 6.87 -7.87 10.67
CA THR A 93 8.27 -8.32 10.74
C THR A 93 8.97 -8.19 9.38
N ASP A 94 8.29 -8.60 8.30
CA ASP A 94 8.77 -8.42 6.93
C ASP A 94 8.99 -6.94 6.58
N ALA A 95 8.04 -6.07 6.95
CA ALA A 95 8.15 -4.63 6.72
C ALA A 95 9.37 -4.05 7.44
N ARG A 96 9.56 -4.41 8.72
CA ARG A 96 10.68 -3.94 9.55
C ARG A 96 12.03 -4.34 8.96
N SER A 97 12.20 -5.60 8.60
CA SER A 97 13.46 -6.08 7.99
C SER A 97 13.78 -5.34 6.68
N LYS A 98 12.75 -4.97 5.90
CA LYS A 98 12.94 -4.14 4.69
C LYS A 98 13.35 -2.71 5.03
N PHE A 99 12.72 -2.07 6.01
CA PHE A 99 13.08 -0.72 6.43
C PHE A 99 14.50 -0.66 7.02
N GLU A 100 14.89 -1.66 7.82
CA GLU A 100 16.25 -1.77 8.35
C GLU A 100 17.29 -1.86 7.23
N LYS A 101 17.06 -2.70 6.22
CA LYS A 101 17.95 -2.81 5.04
C LYS A 101 18.05 -1.50 4.24
N ILE A 102 16.95 -0.75 4.13
CA ILE A 102 16.97 0.56 3.46
C ILE A 102 17.78 1.57 4.28
N GLY A 103 17.59 1.59 5.60
CA GLY A 103 18.33 2.48 6.51
C GLY A 103 19.83 2.21 6.47
N ASP A 104 20.22 0.94 6.51
CA ASP A 104 21.61 0.49 6.43
C ASP A 104 22.28 0.90 5.11
N GLN A 105 21.55 0.83 3.99
CA GLN A 105 22.01 1.26 2.66
C GLN A 105 22.16 2.78 2.50
N LEU A 106 21.55 3.59 3.36
CA LEU A 106 21.63 5.06 3.33
C LEU A 106 22.74 5.61 4.25
N SER A 107 23.29 4.77 5.13
CA SER A 107 24.33 5.12 6.11
C SER A 107 25.77 4.80 5.67
N VAL A 108 25.99 4.42 4.41
CA VAL A 108 27.31 4.16 3.80
C VAL A 108 27.63 5.22 2.76
#